data_AF-A0A351X7D8-F1
#
_entry.id   AF-A0A351X7D8-F1
#
_cell.length_a   1.000
_cell.length_b   1.000
_cell.length_c   1.000
_cell.angle_alpha   90.00
_cell.angle_beta   90.00
_cell.angle_gamma   90.00
#
_symmetry.space_group_name_H-M   'P 1'
#
loop_
_entity.id
_entity.type
_entity.pdbx_description
1 polymer ?
#
loop_
_entity_poly.entity_id
_entity_poly.type
_entity_poly.pdbx_seq_one_letter_code
_entity_poly.pdbx_strand_id
1 'polypeptide(L)'
;MVTVTAVNDAPVADNQSVSTPYQTDLDITLTMSDVDGGSPVTWTIVDSPQHGSLTGTGPNLTYTPSAGYSGSDSFTFKVNDGGADSNIATVTITVASQITYTILLPVILK
;
A
#
# COMPACT_ATOMS: atom_id res chain seq x y z
N MET A 1 -38.92 27.55 5.09
CA MET A 1 -37.75 26.70 5.43
C MET A 1 -37.58 25.73 4.27
N VAL A 2 -36.40 25.68 3.64
CA VAL A 2 -36.07 24.70 2.60
C VAL A 2 -35.07 23.72 3.23
N THR A 3 -35.41 22.44 3.24
CA THR A 3 -34.49 21.36 3.64
C THR A 3 -33.85 20.80 2.39
N VAL A 4 -32.54 20.94 2.25
CA VAL A 4 -31.75 20.19 1.26
C VAL A 4 -31.34 18.88 1.91
N THR A 5 -31.78 17.75 1.35
CA THR A 5 -31.29 16.43 1.75
C THR A 5 -29.95 16.18 1.04
N ALA A 6 -28.89 15.93 1.81
CA ALA A 6 -27.61 15.51 1.23
C ALA A 6 -27.77 14.15 0.52
N VAL A 7 -27.10 13.99 -0.61
CA VAL A 7 -27.00 12.73 -1.37
C VAL A 7 -25.60 12.20 -1.13
N ASN A 8 -25.47 10.90 -0.88
CA ASN A 8 -24.18 10.27 -0.62
C ASN A 8 -23.24 10.37 -1.84
N ASP A 9 -22.04 10.88 -1.63
CA ASP A 9 -20.92 10.88 -2.54
C ASP A 9 -19.98 9.73 -2.19
N ALA A 10 -19.51 8.96 -3.19
CA ALA A 10 -18.62 7.84 -2.92
C ALA A 10 -17.24 8.31 -2.40
N PRO A 11 -16.55 7.52 -1.57
CA PRO A 11 -15.18 7.82 -1.18
C PRO A 11 -14.24 7.86 -2.38
N VAL A 12 -13.11 8.55 -2.23
CA VAL A 12 -12.01 8.56 -3.18
C VAL A 12 -10.80 7.90 -2.53
N ALA A 13 -10.39 6.75 -3.04
CA ALA A 13 -9.21 6.02 -2.56
C ALA A 13 -7.94 6.53 -3.25
N ASP A 14 -6.86 6.70 -2.47
CA ASP A 14 -5.62 7.30 -2.97
C ASP A 14 -4.63 6.26 -3.51
N ASN A 15 -4.05 6.55 -4.67
CA ASN A 15 -2.86 5.82 -5.12
C ASN A 15 -1.66 6.17 -4.23
N GLN A 16 -0.79 5.19 -3.97
CA GLN A 16 0.41 5.40 -3.15
C GLN A 16 1.64 4.78 -3.82
N SER A 17 2.81 5.35 -3.54
CA SER A 17 4.10 4.80 -3.95
C SER A 17 5.00 4.73 -2.72
N VAL A 18 5.47 3.54 -2.41
CA VAL A 18 6.23 3.24 -1.20
C VAL A 18 7.43 2.35 -1.53
N SER A 19 8.41 2.30 -0.63
CA SER A 19 9.61 1.49 -0.83
C SER A 19 10.11 0.89 0.47
N THR A 20 10.74 -0.27 0.38
CA THR A 20 11.39 -0.94 1.50
C THR A 20 12.77 -1.46 1.12
N PRO A 21 13.72 -1.53 2.06
CA PRO A 21 14.97 -2.24 1.85
C PRO A 21 14.77 -3.72 1.49
N TYR A 22 15.82 -4.33 0.96
CA TYR A 22 15.84 -5.75 0.63
C TYR A 22 15.48 -6.63 1.85
N GLN A 23 14.48 -7.49 1.68
CA GLN A 23 13.97 -8.41 2.72
C GLN A 23 13.54 -7.72 4.03
N THR A 24 12.97 -6.52 3.93
CA THR A 24 12.44 -5.78 5.08
C THR A 24 10.93 -5.58 4.93
N ASP A 25 10.19 -5.92 5.98
CA ASP A 25 8.76 -5.66 6.06
C ASP A 25 8.47 -4.16 6.00
N LEU A 26 7.33 -3.81 5.39
CA LEU A 26 6.90 -2.44 5.19
C LEU A 26 5.50 -2.23 5.74
N ASP A 27 5.38 -1.35 6.73
CA ASP A 27 4.08 -0.88 7.20
C ASP A 27 3.52 0.14 6.21
N ILE A 28 2.25 -0.06 5.84
CA ILE A 28 1.52 0.76 4.87
C ILE A 28 0.19 1.17 5.52
N THR A 29 -0.06 2.47 5.56
CA THR A 29 -1.36 3.03 5.91
C THR A 29 -2.04 3.54 4.65
N LEU A 30 -3.14 2.89 4.27
CA LEU A 30 -3.98 3.29 3.15
C LEU A 30 -4.72 4.59 3.46
N THR A 31 -4.94 5.42 2.45
CA THR A 31 -5.63 6.70 2.58
C THR A 31 -6.78 6.85 1.60
N MET A 32 -7.74 7.68 1.99
CA MET A 32 -8.92 8.04 1.21
C MET A 32 -9.42 9.42 1.66
N SER A 33 -10.25 10.05 0.82
CA SER A 33 -11.03 11.24 1.17
C SER A 33 -12.51 11.06 0.80
N ASP A 34 -13.40 11.66 1.58
CA ASP A 34 -14.86 11.59 1.38
C ASP A 34 -15.44 12.94 1.80
N VAL A 35 -16.25 13.53 0.92
CA VAL A 35 -16.82 14.88 1.11
C VAL A 35 -17.95 14.91 2.13
N ASP A 36 -18.64 13.79 2.33
CA ASP A 36 -19.70 13.63 3.33
C ASP A 36 -19.15 13.43 4.74
N GLY A 37 -17.82 13.20 4.87
CA GLY A 37 -17.14 13.06 6.15
C GLY A 37 -17.39 11.70 6.83
N GLY A 38 -17.67 10.66 6.04
CA GLY A 38 -18.07 9.34 6.51
C GLY A 38 -16.97 8.52 7.21
N SER A 39 -17.22 8.13 8.45
CA SER A 39 -16.63 6.97 9.11
C SER A 39 -17.71 6.35 9.99
N PRO A 40 -17.93 5.02 9.94
CA PRO A 40 -16.97 3.98 9.53
C PRO A 40 -16.97 3.66 8.03
N VAL A 41 -15.80 3.27 7.51
CA VAL A 41 -15.61 2.77 6.14
C VAL A 41 -15.06 1.34 6.16
N THR A 42 -15.28 0.60 5.07
CA THR A 42 -14.74 -0.76 4.87
C THR A 42 -13.68 -0.75 3.77
N TRP A 43 -12.51 -1.30 4.07
CA TRP A 43 -11.39 -1.41 3.15
C TRP A 43 -11.35 -2.81 2.55
N THR A 44 -11.24 -2.91 1.23
CA THR A 44 -11.17 -4.21 0.52
C THR A 44 -9.95 -4.24 -0.38
N ILE A 45 -9.10 -5.25 -0.21
CA ILE A 45 -8.06 -5.59 -1.19
C ILE A 45 -8.73 -6.25 -2.39
N VAL A 46 -8.50 -5.71 -3.58
CA VAL A 46 -9.06 -6.22 -4.83
C VAL A 46 -8.10 -7.23 -5.45
N ASP A 47 -6.85 -6.81 -5.68
CA ASP A 47 -5.77 -7.69 -6.13
C ASP A 47 -4.60 -7.66 -5.12
N SER A 48 -4.09 -8.83 -4.79
CA SER A 48 -2.93 -8.99 -3.89
C SER A 48 -1.60 -8.78 -4.62
N PRO A 49 -0.51 -8.46 -3.89
CA PRO A 49 0.83 -8.42 -4.47
C PRO A 49 1.25 -9.77 -5.05
N GLN A 50 2.10 -9.75 -6.08
CA GLN A 50 2.60 -10.97 -6.73
C GLN A 50 3.95 -11.44 -6.18
N HIS A 51 4.70 -10.55 -5.52
CA HIS A 51 6.06 -10.79 -5.05
C HIS A 51 6.24 -10.55 -3.56
N GLY A 52 5.14 -10.51 -2.81
CA GLY A 52 5.10 -10.52 -1.36
C GLY A 52 3.72 -10.89 -0.86
N SER A 53 3.51 -10.74 0.45
CA SER A 53 2.22 -10.99 1.10
C SER A 53 1.79 -9.80 1.94
N LEU A 54 0.48 -9.57 2.03
CA LEU A 54 -0.11 -8.60 2.94
C LEU A 54 -0.64 -9.30 4.19
N THR A 55 -0.45 -8.68 5.34
CA THR A 55 -1.12 -9.03 6.60
C THR A 55 -1.76 -7.79 7.23
N GLY A 56 -2.67 -7.99 8.18
CA GLY A 56 -3.44 -6.90 8.80
C GLY A 56 -4.79 -6.65 8.13
N THR A 57 -5.38 -5.49 8.42
CA THR A 57 -6.68 -5.06 7.88
C THR A 57 -6.65 -3.56 7.63
N GLY A 58 -7.25 -3.11 6.52
CA GLY A 58 -7.25 -1.70 6.18
C GLY A 58 -7.78 -0.79 7.31
N PRO A 59 -7.22 0.42 7.46
CA PRO A 59 -6.21 1.01 6.58
C PRO A 59 -4.78 0.52 6.84
N ASN A 60 -4.52 -0.27 7.90
CA ASN A 60 -3.16 -0.61 8.32
C ASN A 60 -2.77 -2.02 7.87
N LEU A 61 -1.80 -2.10 6.96
CA LEU A 61 -1.31 -3.34 6.39
C LEU A 61 0.20 -3.43 6.56
N THR A 62 0.71 -4.65 6.64
CA THR A 62 2.15 -4.92 6.56
C THR A 62 2.40 -5.74 5.29
N TYR A 63 3.27 -5.23 4.43
CA TYR A 63 3.78 -5.94 3.26
C TYR A 63 5.11 -6.63 3.60
N THR A 64 5.18 -7.93 3.36
CA THR A 64 6.40 -8.74 3.49
C THR A 64 6.84 -9.18 2.10
N PRO A 65 8.00 -8.72 1.58
CA PRO A 65 8.55 -9.22 0.33
C PRO A 65 8.81 -10.73 0.39
N SER A 66 8.63 -11.42 -0.73
CA SER A 66 9.11 -12.80 -0.87
C SER A 66 10.62 -12.85 -0.67
N ALA A 67 11.11 -13.93 -0.04
CA ALA A 67 12.54 -14.10 0.20
C ALA A 67 13.33 -14.00 -1.11
N GLY A 68 14.41 -13.22 -1.10
CA GLY A 68 15.24 -13.01 -2.29
C GLY A 68 14.71 -11.99 -3.30
N TYR A 69 13.50 -11.47 -3.14
CA TYR A 69 12.91 -10.57 -4.13
C TYR A 69 13.47 -9.14 -4.04
N SER A 70 13.76 -8.56 -5.20
CA SER A 70 13.93 -7.13 -5.41
C SER A 70 13.25 -6.73 -6.71
N GLY A 71 12.72 -5.51 -6.77
CA GLY A 71 11.94 -5.04 -7.92
C GLY A 71 10.63 -4.36 -7.51
N SER A 72 9.76 -4.18 -8.51
CA SER A 72 8.45 -3.56 -8.36
C SER A 72 7.36 -4.59 -8.10
N ASP A 73 6.56 -4.37 -7.07
CA ASP A 73 5.32 -5.10 -6.79
C ASP A 73 4.16 -4.10 -6.60
N SER A 74 2.94 -4.59 -6.55
CA SER A 74 1.76 -3.74 -6.37
C SER A 74 0.56 -4.50 -5.87
N PHE A 75 -0.33 -3.81 -5.17
CA PHE A 75 -1.66 -4.31 -4.88
C PHE A 75 -2.71 -3.21 -5.12
N THR A 76 -3.96 -3.62 -5.29
CA THR A 76 -5.08 -2.69 -5.50
C THR A 76 -6.09 -2.81 -4.37
N PHE A 77 -6.74 -1.69 -4.05
CA PHE A 77 -7.77 -1.65 -3.02
C PHE A 77 -8.90 -0.69 -3.39
N LYS A 78 -10.03 -0.84 -2.71
CA LYS A 78 -11.14 0.11 -2.72
C LYS A 78 -11.69 0.30 -1.31
N VAL A 79 -12.45 1.37 -1.12
CA VAL A 79 -13.09 1.74 0.13
C VAL A 79 -14.60 1.87 -0.09
N ASN A 80 -15.39 1.46 0.90
CA ASN A 80 -16.85 1.59 0.89
C ASN A 80 -17.32 2.29 2.16
N ASP A 81 -18.16 3.31 2.04
CA ASP A 81 -18.72 4.11 3.16
C ASP A 81 -20.04 3.57 3.73
N GLY A 82 -20.48 2.40 3.26
CA GLY A 82 -21.79 1.81 3.56
C GLY A 82 -22.87 2.15 2.53
N GLY A 83 -22.62 3.09 1.61
CA GLY A 83 -23.51 3.49 0.52
C GLY A 83 -22.95 3.19 -0.87
N ALA A 84 -21.68 3.50 -1.11
CA ALA A 84 -21.03 3.37 -2.42
C ALA A 84 -19.56 2.92 -2.32
N ASP A 85 -19.09 2.27 -3.38
CA ASP A 85 -17.68 1.94 -3.56
C ASP A 85 -16.91 3.12 -4.15
N SER A 86 -15.67 3.30 -3.69
CA SER A 86 -14.70 4.20 -4.28
C SER A 86 -14.21 3.72 -5.66
N ASN A 87 -13.39 4.56 -6.29
CA ASN A 87 -12.46 4.08 -7.32
C ASN A 87 -11.55 2.96 -6.78
N ILE A 88 -11.02 2.15 -7.68
CA ILE A 88 -9.90 1.26 -7.36
C ILE A 88 -8.62 2.10 -7.35
N ALA A 89 -7.87 2.02 -6.25
CA ALA A 89 -6.56 2.64 -6.09
C ALA A 89 -5.46 1.59 -6.11
N THR A 90 -4.26 1.99 -6.54
CA THR A 90 -3.06 1.16 -6.64
C THR A 90 -2.01 1.64 -5.64
N VAL A 91 -1.47 0.71 -4.86
CA VAL A 91 -0.25 0.93 -4.08
C VAL A 91 0.90 0.26 -4.83
N THR A 92 1.84 1.08 -5.31
CA THR A 92 3.08 0.60 -5.94
C THR A 92 4.17 0.47 -4.89
N ILE A 93 4.84 -0.68 -4.86
CA ILE A 93 5.88 -1.01 -3.88
C ILE A 93 7.19 -1.25 -4.61
N THR A 94 8.26 -0.60 -4.16
CA THR A 94 9.63 -0.87 -4.63
C THR A 94 10.45 -1.56 -3.54
N VAL A 95 10.93 -2.77 -3.81
CA VAL A 95 11.87 -3.50 -2.94
C VAL A 95 13.29 -3.26 -3.44
N ALA A 96 14.12 -2.63 -2.63
CA ALA A 96 15.50 -2.31 -2.99
C ALA A 96 16.32 -3.59 -3.23
N SER A 97 17.35 -3.48 -4.08
CA SER A 97 18.31 -4.58 -4.28
C SER A 97 19.18 -4.80 -3.04
N GLN A 98 19.70 -6.01 -2.88
CA GLN A 98 20.68 -6.31 -1.85
C GLN A 98 21.93 -5.45 -2.03
N ILE A 99 22.39 -4.81 -0.95
CA ILE A 99 23.68 -4.11 -0.95
C ILE A 99 24.78 -5.16 -0.81
N THR A 100 25.59 -5.33 -1.87
CA THR A 100 26.78 -6.17 -1.82
C THR A 100 27.99 -5.30 -1.61
N TYR A 101 28.63 -5.39 -0.43
CA TYR A 101 29.94 -4.77 -0.23
C TYR A 101 31.01 -5.67 -0.84
N THR A 102 31.66 -5.23 -1.92
CA THR A 102 32.91 -5.86 -2.36
C THR A 102 33.99 -5.38 -1.40
N ILE A 103 34.40 -6.22 -0.45
CA ILE A 103 35.54 -5.91 0.41
C ILE A 103 36.78 -5.90 -0.50
N LEU A 104 37.30 -4.72 -0.82
CA LEU A 104 38.68 -4.58 -1.30
C LEU A 104 39.58 -4.85 -0.11
N LEU A 105 39.78 -6.13 0.24
CA LEU A 105 40.85 -6.48 1.18
C LEU A 105 42.14 -5.89 0.60
N PRO A 106 42.91 -5.07 1.35
CA PRO A 106 44.23 -4.72 0.88
C PRO A 106 45.01 -6.03 0.73
N VAL A 107 45.39 -6.36 -0.50
CA VAL A 107 46.39 -7.39 -0.75
C VAL A 107 47.67 -6.88 -0.11
N ILE A 108 47.93 -7.27 1.13
CA ILE A 108 49.25 -7.07 1.74
C ILE A 108 50.16 -8.10 1.09
N LEU A 109 50.85 -7.69 0.02
CA LEU A 109 51.99 -8.45 -0.51
C LEU A 109 53.07 -8.47 0.57
N LYS A 110 53.47 -9.68 0.97
CA LYS A 110 54.66 -9.92 1.79
C LYS A 110 55.92 -9.70 0.96
#